data_AF-A0A438I590-F1
#
_entry.id   AF-A0A438I590-F1
#
_cell.length_a   1.000
_cell.length_b   1.000
_cell.length_c   1.000
_cell.angle_alpha   90.00
_cell.angle_beta   90.00
_cell.angle_gamma   90.00
#
_symmetry.space_group_name_H-M   'P 1'
#
loop_
_entity.id
_entity.type
_entity.pdbx_description
1 polymer ?
#
loop_
_entity_poly.entity_id
_entity_poly.type
_entity_poly.pdbx_seq_one_letter_code
_entity_poly.pdbx_strand_id
1 'polypeptide(L)'
;MPCSTCQSYEHLVECPTFPAVREMFGDQANVVDQFKPNNNAPYGSTYISNWRNHPNFSWKPRPPQYTPPAQAPQQASNLEQAIANLSKVVGDFVGEQKSINSQLNQKIDRVESTLNKRMDEMQNDLYHKIDNIQYSISRLTNLNTVQEKGNFPSQPHQNPKGIHEVEAQGRES
;
A
#
# COMPACT_ATOMS: atom_id res chain seq x y z
N MET A 1 2.87 32.73 7.59
CA MET A 1 3.48 32.48 6.27
C MET A 1 4.97 32.24 6.49
N PRO A 2 5.54 31.10 6.10
CA PRO A 2 6.99 30.90 6.18
C PRO A 2 7.69 31.85 5.18
N CYS A 3 8.91 32.28 5.51
CA CYS A 3 9.71 33.12 4.64
C CYS A 3 9.95 32.41 3.29
N SER A 4 9.59 33.04 2.17
CA SER A 4 9.73 32.42 0.84
C SER A 4 11.18 32.09 0.45
N THR A 5 12.16 32.73 1.11
CA THR A 5 13.58 32.58 0.80
C THR A 5 14.24 31.38 1.48
N CYS A 6 13.90 31.10 2.74
CA CYS A 6 14.51 30.00 3.51
C CYS A 6 13.50 29.02 4.14
N GLN A 7 12.21 29.22 3.89
CA GLN A 7 11.09 28.41 4.38
C GLN A 7 10.98 28.32 5.92
N SER A 8 11.67 29.19 6.67
CA SER A 8 11.56 29.28 8.13
C SER A 8 10.32 30.10 8.55
N TYR A 9 9.81 29.80 9.75
CA TYR A 9 8.72 30.55 10.39
C TYR A 9 9.22 31.59 11.40
N GLU A 10 10.54 31.69 11.61
CA GLU A 10 11.12 32.49 12.70
C GLU A 10 11.24 33.99 12.39
N HIS A 11 11.09 34.38 11.13
CA HIS A 11 11.20 35.77 10.70
C HIS A 11 10.27 36.07 9.51
N LEU A 12 9.57 37.21 9.57
CA LEU A 12 8.47 37.54 8.67
C LEU A 12 8.80 38.59 7.59
N VAL A 13 9.89 39.36 7.73
CA VAL A 13 10.13 40.54 6.86
C VAL A 13 11.50 40.53 6.20
N GLU A 14 12.58 40.23 6.92
CA GLU A 14 13.92 40.11 6.33
C GLU A 14 14.55 38.76 6.69
N CYS A 15 14.89 37.98 5.66
CA CYS A 15 15.60 36.72 5.82
C CYS A 15 17.07 36.99 6.11
N PRO A 16 17.65 36.51 7.23
CA PRO A 16 19.05 36.76 7.58
C PRO A 16 20.06 36.31 6.51
N THR A 17 19.65 35.37 5.64
CA THR A 17 20.44 34.85 4.51
C THR A 17 20.44 35.78 3.28
N PHE A 18 19.53 36.75 3.21
CA PHE A 18 19.31 37.59 2.02
C PHE A 18 20.48 38.54 1.66
N PRO A 19 21.20 39.16 2.64
CA PRO A 19 22.33 40.03 2.32
C PRO A 19 23.45 39.32 1.56
N ALA A 20 23.80 38.09 1.98
CA ALA A 20 24.85 37.28 1.34
C ALA A 20 24.48 36.86 -0.08
N VAL A 21 23.21 36.53 -0.34
CA VAL A 21 22.73 36.16 -1.68
C VAL A 21 22.75 37.37 -2.62
N ARG A 22 22.36 38.56 -2.12
CA ARG A 22 22.36 39.79 -2.92
C ARG A 22 23.77 40.22 -3.34
N GLU A 23 24.76 40.03 -2.48
CA GLU A 23 26.18 40.33 -2.77
C GLU A 23 26.73 39.42 -3.88
N MET A 24 26.43 38.11 -3.81
CA MET A 24 26.85 37.15 -4.86
C MET A 24 26.25 37.45 -6.25
N PHE A 25 25.02 37.97 -6.33
CA PHE A 25 24.40 38.35 -7.61
C PHE A 25 24.82 39.75 -8.10
N GLY A 26 25.19 40.66 -7.20
CA GLY A 26 25.71 41.98 -7.56
C GLY A 26 27.06 41.90 -8.28
N ASP A 27 27.94 41.01 -7.82
CA ASP A 27 29.27 40.80 -8.41
C ASP A 27 29.20 40.19 -9.82
N GLN A 28 28.18 39.37 -10.13
CA GLN A 28 27.98 38.84 -11.49
C GLN A 28 27.41 39.88 -12.46
N ALA A 29 26.60 40.83 -12.00
CA ALA A 29 26.00 41.87 -12.85
C ALA A 29 27.00 42.97 -13.25
N ASN A 30 28.00 43.27 -12.42
CA ASN A 30 29.02 44.30 -12.69
C ASN A 30 30.10 43.88 -13.71
N VAL A 31 30.11 42.63 -14.18
CA VAL A 31 31.07 42.15 -15.20
C VAL A 31 30.75 42.70 -16.60
N VAL A 32 29.50 43.11 -16.84
CA VAL A 32 29.04 43.56 -18.17
C VAL A 32 29.67 44.91 -18.57
N ASP A 33 29.89 45.81 -17.61
CA ASP A 33 30.45 47.15 -17.89
C ASP A 33 31.99 47.17 -17.97
N GLN A 34 32.69 46.13 -17.47
CA GLN A 34 34.16 46.03 -17.51
C GLN A 34 34.69 45.21 -18.68
N PHE A 35 33.83 44.65 -19.53
CA PHE A 35 34.25 43.79 -20.61
C PHE A 35 34.92 44.59 -21.74
N LYS A 36 36.27 44.57 -21.81
CA LYS A 36 37.01 45.06 -22.97
C LYS A 36 37.01 44.00 -24.07
N PRO A 37 36.44 44.27 -25.26
CA PRO A 37 36.50 43.31 -26.36
C PRO A 37 37.93 43.11 -26.86
N ASN A 38 38.26 41.86 -27.21
CA ASN A 38 39.57 41.48 -27.76
C ASN A 38 39.74 42.03 -29.19
N ASN A 39 40.78 42.84 -29.41
CA ASN A 39 41.07 43.48 -30.71
C ASN A 39 41.51 42.51 -31.83
N ASN A 40 41.76 41.22 -31.52
CA ASN A 40 42.22 40.23 -32.50
C ASN A 40 41.08 39.38 -33.11
N ALA A 41 39.82 39.74 -32.93
CA ALA A 41 38.67 39.06 -33.53
C ALA A 41 38.27 39.71 -34.86
N PRO A 42 38.60 39.13 -36.04
CA PRO A 42 38.43 39.81 -37.34
C PRO A 42 36.98 40.12 -37.72
N TYR A 43 36.01 39.44 -37.08
CA TYR A 43 34.59 39.51 -37.40
C TYR A 43 33.70 40.00 -36.25
N GLY A 44 34.28 40.40 -35.11
CA GLY A 44 33.51 40.72 -33.90
C GLY A 44 32.67 42.01 -34.01
N SER A 45 33.12 42.99 -34.80
CA SER A 45 32.46 44.30 -34.91
C SER A 45 31.46 44.39 -36.07
N THR A 46 31.55 43.50 -37.06
CA THR A 46 30.76 43.57 -38.30
C THR A 46 29.36 42.96 -38.15
N TYR A 47 29.20 41.97 -37.26
CA TYR A 47 27.91 41.27 -37.09
C TYR A 47 26.96 41.95 -36.10
N ILE A 48 27.45 42.88 -35.26
CA ILE A 48 26.68 43.46 -34.13
C ILE A 48 26.16 44.88 -34.43
N SER A 49 26.75 45.59 -35.40
CA SER A 49 26.38 46.98 -35.73
C SER A 49 24.93 47.11 -36.20
N ASN A 50 24.44 46.16 -37.01
CA ASN A 50 23.09 46.20 -37.57
C ASN A 50 22.01 45.80 -36.54
N TRP A 51 22.37 45.02 -35.52
CA TRP A 51 21.45 44.58 -34.47
C TRP A 51 21.14 45.66 -33.44
N ARG A 52 22.11 46.57 -33.17
CA ARG A 52 21.90 47.72 -32.25
C ARG A 52 20.76 48.65 -32.68
N ASN A 53 20.42 48.67 -33.96
CA ASN A 53 19.39 49.53 -34.53
C ASN A 53 18.11 48.74 -34.93
N HIS A 54 18.00 47.46 -34.56
CA HIS A 54 16.81 46.67 -34.86
C HIS A 54 15.60 47.20 -34.05
N PRO A 55 14.42 47.37 -34.67
CA PRO A 55 13.25 47.98 -34.01
C PRO A 55 12.80 47.25 -32.74
N ASN A 56 13.06 45.94 -32.62
CA ASN A 56 12.75 45.13 -31.42
C ASN A 56 13.93 44.92 -30.45
N PHE A 57 15.17 45.30 -30.80
CA PHE A 57 16.37 45.03 -29.98
C PHE A 57 17.30 46.25 -29.87
N SER A 58 16.72 47.46 -29.92
CA SER A 58 17.49 48.69 -29.78
C SER A 58 17.86 48.92 -28.31
N TRP A 59 19.15 48.94 -28.02
CA TRP A 59 19.71 49.26 -26.71
C TRP A 59 19.82 50.77 -26.43
N LYS A 60 19.25 51.62 -27.29
CA LYS A 60 19.13 53.05 -26.94
C LYS A 60 18.10 53.19 -25.83
N PRO A 61 18.39 53.90 -24.73
CA PRO A 61 17.36 54.25 -23.74
C PRO A 61 16.30 55.11 -24.44
N ARG A 62 15.22 54.46 -24.88
CA ARG A 62 14.08 55.16 -25.48
C ARG A 62 13.29 55.74 -24.31
N PRO A 63 12.99 57.06 -24.28
CA PRO A 63 12.09 57.59 -23.28
C PRO A 63 10.75 56.84 -23.37
N PRO A 64 10.17 56.39 -22.25
CA PRO A 64 8.96 55.58 -22.28
C PRO A 64 7.82 56.39 -22.89
N GLN A 65 7.51 56.12 -24.16
CA GLN A 65 6.21 56.48 -24.73
C GLN A 65 5.23 55.43 -24.25
N TYR A 66 4.57 55.72 -23.13
CA TYR A 66 3.42 54.96 -22.67
C TYR A 66 2.34 55.02 -23.75
N THR A 67 2.24 53.95 -24.54
CA THR A 67 0.98 53.58 -25.20
C THR A 67 0.24 52.67 -24.23
N PRO A 68 -1.05 52.93 -23.93
CA PRO A 68 -1.85 52.02 -23.12
C PRO A 68 -1.81 50.62 -23.74
N PRO A 69 -1.59 49.55 -22.97
CA PRO A 69 -1.70 48.20 -23.51
C PRO A 69 -3.13 48.02 -23.99
N ALA A 70 -3.31 47.74 -25.28
CA ALA A 70 -4.57 47.18 -25.76
C ALA A 70 -4.79 45.87 -24.98
N GLN A 71 -5.95 45.75 -24.34
CA GLN A 71 -6.34 44.55 -23.59
C GLN A 71 -6.05 43.29 -24.40
N ALA A 72 -5.29 42.35 -23.83
CA ALA A 72 -5.04 41.05 -24.42
C ALA A 72 -6.36 40.26 -24.52
N PRO A 73 -6.87 39.92 -25.72
CA PRO A 73 -8.13 39.20 -25.84
C PRO A 73 -7.91 37.67 -25.83
N GLN A 74 -8.68 36.98 -25.00
CA GLN A 74 -9.10 35.57 -25.07
C GLN A 74 -8.17 34.42 -24.68
N GLN A 75 -6.83 34.53 -24.67
CA GLN A 75 -5.99 33.37 -24.27
C GLN A 75 -6.15 32.95 -22.81
N ALA A 76 -6.38 33.89 -21.88
CA ALA A 76 -6.60 33.59 -20.48
C ALA A 76 -7.89 32.76 -20.25
N SER A 77 -8.96 33.04 -21.02
CA SER A 77 -10.26 32.36 -20.87
C SER A 77 -10.22 30.87 -21.24
N ASN A 78 -9.36 30.47 -22.17
CA ASN A 78 -9.20 29.06 -22.56
C ASN A 78 -8.46 28.25 -21.47
N LEU A 79 -7.44 28.85 -20.86
CA LEU A 79 -6.67 28.23 -19.79
C LEU A 79 -7.52 28.06 -18.51
N GLU A 80 -8.28 29.09 -18.13
CA GLU A 80 -9.19 29.02 -16.99
C GLU A 80 -10.24 27.91 -17.16
N GLN A 81 -10.81 27.78 -18.37
CA GLN A 81 -11.75 26.71 -18.69
C GLN A 81 -11.08 25.32 -18.63
N ALA A 82 -9.85 25.18 -19.14
CA ALA A 82 -9.10 23.93 -19.08
C ALA A 82 -8.81 23.50 -17.62
N ILE A 83 -8.44 24.46 -16.76
CA ILE A 83 -8.22 24.23 -15.33
C ILE A 83 -9.53 23.83 -14.63
N ALA A 84 -10.65 24.46 -14.96
CA ALA A 84 -11.96 24.12 -14.42
C ALA A 84 -12.38 22.70 -14.85
N ASN A 85 -12.18 22.34 -16.12
CA ASN A 85 -12.48 21.00 -16.63
C ASN A 85 -11.62 19.93 -15.97
N LEU A 86 -10.31 20.18 -15.79
CA LEU A 86 -9.42 19.26 -15.09
C LEU A 86 -9.84 19.09 -13.62
N SER A 87 -10.16 20.18 -12.94
CA SER A 87 -10.66 20.15 -11.55
C SER A 87 -11.92 19.30 -11.42
N LYS A 88 -12.84 19.41 -12.39
CA LYS A 88 -14.05 18.58 -12.44
C LYS A 88 -13.71 17.11 -12.61
N VAL A 89 -12.89 16.76 -13.61
CA VAL A 89 -12.52 15.36 -13.89
C VAL A 89 -11.82 14.73 -12.69
N VAL A 90 -10.91 15.46 -12.03
CA VAL A 90 -10.24 14.97 -10.81
C VAL A 90 -11.25 14.80 -9.68
N GLY A 91 -12.20 15.73 -9.52
CA GLY A 91 -13.28 15.62 -8.53
C GLY A 91 -14.15 14.38 -8.75
N ASP A 92 -14.59 14.15 -9.98
CA ASP A 92 -15.39 12.99 -10.36
C ASP A 92 -14.61 11.68 -10.10
N PHE A 93 -13.33 11.63 -10.51
CA PHE A 93 -12.46 10.48 -10.26
C PHE A 93 -12.29 10.17 -8.77
N VAL A 94 -12.03 11.18 -7.94
CA VAL A 94 -11.90 11.01 -6.49
C VAL A 94 -13.22 10.53 -5.87
N GLY A 95 -14.35 11.05 -6.36
CA GLY A 95 -15.69 10.61 -5.96
C GLY A 95 -15.96 9.14 -6.28
N GLU A 96 -15.67 8.72 -7.51
CA GLU A 96 -15.80 7.32 -7.95
C GLU A 96 -14.87 6.38 -7.17
N GLN A 97 -13.61 6.79 -6.95
CA GLN A 97 -12.67 6.03 -6.12
C GLN A 97 -13.20 5.80 -4.70
N LYS A 98 -13.81 6.83 -4.09
CA LYS A 98 -14.42 6.70 -2.75
C LYS A 98 -15.60 5.72 -2.76
N SER A 99 -16.43 5.75 -3.80
CA SER A 99 -17.53 4.80 -4.00
C SER A 99 -17.02 3.37 -4.15
N ILE A 100 -16.01 3.16 -5.00
CA ILE A 100 -15.38 1.85 -5.22
C ILE A 100 -14.79 1.30 -3.93
N ASN A 101 -14.05 2.13 -3.18
CA ASN A 101 -13.46 1.72 -1.90
C ASN A 101 -14.54 1.32 -0.88
N SER A 102 -15.65 2.06 -0.81
CA SER A 102 -16.79 1.68 0.04
C SER A 102 -17.40 0.34 -0.37
N GLN A 103 -17.59 0.11 -1.68
CA GLN A 103 -18.10 -1.17 -2.18
C GLN A 103 -17.15 -2.34 -1.91
N LEU A 104 -15.84 -2.13 -2.02
CA LEU A 104 -14.82 -3.12 -1.72
C LEU A 104 -14.84 -3.50 -0.23
N ASN A 105 -14.86 -2.51 0.66
CA ASN A 105 -14.95 -2.76 2.10
C ASN A 105 -16.21 -3.58 2.44
N GLN A 106 -17.37 -3.20 1.90
CA GLN A 106 -18.58 -3.99 2.12
C GLN A 106 -18.50 -5.41 1.55
N LYS A 107 -17.79 -5.64 0.44
CA LYS A 107 -17.59 -7.00 -0.09
C LYS A 107 -16.68 -7.81 0.81
N ILE A 108 -15.64 -7.21 1.38
CA ILE A 108 -14.75 -7.84 2.36
C ILE A 108 -15.56 -8.26 3.59
N ASP A 109 -16.36 -7.36 4.17
CA ASP A 109 -17.21 -7.66 5.34
C ASP A 109 -18.18 -8.83 5.07
N ARG A 110 -18.79 -8.86 3.87
CA ARG A 110 -19.70 -9.95 3.48
C ARG A 110 -18.98 -11.29 3.33
N VAL A 111 -17.79 -11.29 2.73
CA VAL A 111 -16.98 -12.51 2.57
C VAL A 111 -16.54 -13.01 3.95
N GLU A 112 -16.03 -12.13 4.80
CA GLU A 112 -15.63 -12.45 6.18
C GLU A 112 -16.79 -13.04 6.98
N SER A 113 -17.96 -12.40 6.97
CA SER A 113 -19.17 -12.89 7.63
C SER A 113 -19.61 -14.26 7.12
N THR A 114 -19.55 -14.48 5.80
CA THR A 114 -19.91 -15.76 5.19
C THR A 114 -18.95 -16.87 5.60
N LEU A 115 -17.66 -16.58 5.67
CA LEU A 115 -16.64 -17.54 6.11
C LEU A 115 -16.79 -17.87 7.58
N ASN A 116 -16.98 -16.87 8.44
CA ASN A 116 -17.21 -17.08 9.87
C ASN A 116 -18.44 -17.96 10.12
N LYS A 117 -19.55 -17.68 9.44
CA LYS A 117 -20.76 -18.51 9.54
C LYS A 117 -20.51 -19.98 9.15
N ARG A 118 -19.79 -20.22 8.05
CA ARG A 118 -19.47 -21.60 7.62
C ARG A 118 -18.54 -22.30 8.61
N MET A 119 -17.63 -21.56 9.24
CA MET A 119 -16.76 -22.09 10.28
C MET A 119 -17.57 -22.50 11.51
N ASP A 120 -18.49 -21.65 11.96
CA ASP A 120 -19.38 -21.95 13.09
C ASP A 120 -20.26 -23.17 12.80
N GLU A 121 -20.86 -23.25 11.60
CA GLU A 121 -21.67 -24.40 11.18
C GLU A 121 -20.86 -25.69 11.17
N MET A 122 -19.64 -25.66 10.62
CA MET A 122 -18.74 -26.82 10.60
C MET A 122 -18.30 -27.24 12.01
N GLN A 123 -17.97 -26.27 12.87
CA GLN A 123 -17.59 -26.53 14.24
C GLN A 123 -18.74 -27.17 15.02
N ASN A 124 -19.97 -26.67 14.84
CA ASN A 124 -21.16 -27.25 15.45
C ASN A 124 -21.45 -28.69 14.95
N ASP A 125 -21.31 -28.95 13.65
CA ASP A 125 -21.45 -30.30 13.10
C ASP A 125 -20.42 -31.28 13.69
N LEU A 126 -19.16 -30.83 13.81
CA LEU A 126 -18.09 -31.62 14.42
C LEU A 126 -18.35 -31.90 15.90
N TYR A 127 -18.75 -30.91 16.69
CA TYR A 127 -19.11 -31.12 18.09
C TYR A 127 -20.23 -32.14 18.24
N HIS A 128 -21.29 -32.01 17.44
CA HIS A 128 -22.41 -32.94 17.48
C HIS A 128 -21.98 -34.38 17.11
N LYS A 129 -21.09 -34.56 16.12
CA LYS A 129 -20.53 -35.88 15.80
C LYS A 129 -19.69 -36.45 16.94
N ILE A 130 -18.89 -35.63 17.61
CA ILE A 130 -18.09 -36.04 18.77
C ILE A 130 -19.00 -36.49 19.92
N ASP A 131 -20.03 -35.71 20.25
CA ASP A 131 -21.00 -36.06 21.30
C ASP A 131 -21.68 -37.42 21.02
N ASN A 132 -22.09 -37.64 19.76
CA ASN A 132 -22.70 -38.91 19.35
C ASN A 132 -21.73 -40.10 19.46
N ILE A 133 -20.46 -39.90 19.12
CA ILE A 133 -19.42 -40.93 19.26
C ILE A 133 -19.18 -41.21 20.75
N GLN A 134 -19.04 -40.18 21.57
CA GLN A 134 -18.88 -40.34 23.02
C GLN A 134 -20.05 -41.11 23.63
N TYR A 135 -21.29 -40.76 23.26
CA TYR A 135 -22.49 -41.48 23.67
C TYR A 135 -22.45 -42.97 23.28
N SER A 136 -22.04 -43.26 22.05
CA SER A 136 -21.92 -44.63 21.55
C SER A 136 -20.85 -45.43 22.29
N ILE A 137 -19.70 -44.82 22.59
CA ILE A 137 -18.63 -45.41 23.39
C ILE A 137 -19.13 -45.71 24.81
N SER A 138 -19.82 -44.77 25.46
CA SER A 138 -20.38 -44.98 26.80
C SER A 138 -21.35 -46.18 26.81
N ARG A 139 -22.22 -46.30 25.80
CA ARG A 139 -23.14 -47.43 25.69
C ARG A 139 -22.40 -48.76 25.50
N LEU A 140 -21.36 -48.80 24.66
CA LEU A 140 -20.54 -49.99 24.44
C LEU A 140 -19.80 -50.43 25.72
N THR A 141 -19.16 -49.49 26.42
CA THR A 141 -18.46 -49.76 27.68
C THR A 141 -19.39 -50.33 28.76
N ASN A 142 -20.62 -49.79 28.84
CA ASN A 142 -21.63 -50.31 29.77
C ASN A 142 -22.05 -51.75 29.41
N LEU A 143 -22.24 -52.06 28.13
CA LEU A 143 -22.57 -53.41 27.67
C LEU A 143 -21.46 -54.42 27.99
N ASN A 144 -20.19 -54.08 27.74
CA ASN A 144 -19.05 -54.94 28.06
C ASN A 144 -18.93 -55.18 29.57
N THR A 145 -19.20 -54.17 30.40
CA THR A 145 -19.18 -54.32 31.88
C THR A 145 -20.28 -55.28 32.36
N VAL A 146 -21.47 -55.21 31.76
CA VAL A 146 -22.57 -56.15 32.07
C VAL A 146 -22.22 -57.57 31.64
N GLN A 147 -21.53 -57.74 30.51
CA GLN A 147 -21.09 -59.05 30.01
C GLN A 147 -20.02 -59.69 30.92
N GLU A 148 -19.00 -58.95 31.34
CA GLU A 148 -17.98 -59.43 32.29
C GLU A 148 -18.59 -59.85 33.64
N LYS A 149 -19.62 -59.13 34.10
CA LYS A 149 -20.34 -59.45 35.34
C LYS A 149 -21.33 -60.61 35.18
N GLY A 150 -21.66 -60.99 33.94
CA GLY A 150 -22.53 -62.10 33.58
C GLY A 150 -21.73 -63.30 33.05
N ASN A 151 -21.11 -64.06 33.95
CA ASN A 151 -20.56 -65.42 33.75
C ASN A 151 -20.00 -65.77 32.36
N PHE A 152 -18.67 -65.78 32.22
CA PHE A 152 -18.01 -66.60 31.22
C PHE A 152 -18.23 -68.11 31.51
N PRO A 153 -18.56 -68.95 30.52
CA PRO A 153 -18.88 -70.38 30.71
C PRO A 153 -17.63 -71.26 30.90
N SER A 154 -16.51 -70.69 31.36
CA SER A 154 -15.22 -71.36 31.38
C SER A 154 -14.63 -71.34 32.79
N GLN A 155 -15.17 -72.18 33.67
CA GLN A 155 -14.42 -72.60 34.86
C GLN A 155 -13.45 -73.72 34.46
N PRO A 156 -12.17 -73.68 34.88
CA PRO A 156 -11.26 -74.80 34.66
C PRO A 156 -11.74 -76.02 35.45
N HIS A 157 -12.17 -77.08 34.78
CA HIS A 157 -12.39 -78.36 35.43
C HIS A 157 -11.04 -79.03 35.73
N GLN A 158 -10.85 -79.52 36.96
CA GLN A 158 -9.66 -80.29 37.31
C GLN A 158 -9.60 -81.58 36.49
N ASN A 159 -8.43 -81.83 35.89
CA ASN A 159 -8.12 -83.05 35.15
C ASN A 159 -7.95 -84.23 36.12
N PRO A 160 -8.77 -85.30 36.08
CA PRO A 160 -8.56 -86.47 36.90
C PRO A 160 -7.31 -87.22 36.39
N LYS A 161 -6.19 -87.09 37.10
CA LYS A 161 -4.99 -87.89 36.86
C LYS A 161 -5.19 -89.32 37.38
N GLY A 162 -5.04 -90.30 36.48
CA GLY A 162 -4.63 -91.67 36.81
C GLY A 162 -5.75 -92.67 37.11
N ILE A 163 -6.35 -93.25 36.07
CA ILE A 163 -7.16 -94.49 36.16
C ILE A 163 -6.92 -95.43 34.96
N HIS A 164 -5.68 -95.50 34.47
CA HIS A 164 -5.26 -96.63 33.64
C HIS A 164 -4.00 -97.24 34.24
N GLU A 165 -4.21 -98.13 35.21
CA GLU A 165 -3.24 -99.15 35.58
C GLU A 165 -3.35 -100.25 34.53
N VAL A 166 -2.37 -100.32 33.62
CA VAL A 166 -2.26 -101.41 32.66
C VAL A 166 -1.51 -102.54 33.36
N GLU A 167 -2.24 -103.58 33.76
CA GLU A 167 -1.65 -104.83 34.23
C GLU A 167 -0.82 -105.47 33.10
N ALA A 168 0.49 -105.57 33.30
CA ALA A 168 1.38 -106.30 32.42
C ALA A 168 1.28 -107.80 32.73
N GLN A 169 0.50 -108.52 31.92
CA GLN A 169 0.46 -109.98 31.95
C GLN A 169 1.58 -110.54 31.06
N GLY A 170 2.50 -111.27 31.70
CA GLY A 170 3.80 -111.65 31.13
C GLY A 170 3.76 -112.68 29.99
N ARG A 171 4.91 -112.80 29.32
CA ARG A 171 5.38 -114.02 28.66
C ARG A 171 6.88 -114.16 28.81
N GLU A 172 7.26 -115.40 29.09
CA GLU A 172 8.55 -115.94 29.46
C GLU A 172 9.58 -115.94 28.30
N SER A 173 10.86 -115.94 28.69
CA SER A 173 11.93 -116.71 28.05
C SER A 173 12.95 -117.11 29.11
#